data_AF-A0A1S8K164-F1
#
_entry.id   AF-A0A1S8K164-F1
#
_cell.length_a   1.000
_cell.length_b   1.000
_cell.length_c   1.000
_cell.angle_alpha   90.00
_cell.angle_beta   90.00
_cell.angle_gamma   90.00
#
_symmetry.space_group_name_H-M   'P 1'
#
loop_
_entity.id
_entity.type
_entity.pdbx_description
1 polymer ?
#
loop_
_entity_poly.entity_id
_entity_poly.type
_entity_poly.pdbx_seq_one_letter_code
_entity_poly.pdbx_strand_id
1 'polypeptide(L)'
;MNQFLSYKHIENWFKAIEEGTIKVCKEQLLLKNYLEERVFTREDIYFDKQMVEDSINIPAQYFPFELIPWEKFLQCFIYGVRWKKDKTLVFNRYLSLMGRGNGKTGFASWNNFFLLTAKHGIKNYDIDIYANNESQAKTSFDDVFKVIKDHPDLDKKVFKATKEVIQNIATNSKLRYNTANARTKDGKRPGANRFDEIHENEDYSMINVATSGGGKIRDYREFYDTTNGHVRGGPLDDIIEESKMILSGELGIDKDGAEFSSLFPFICRLDNDNEVDDPDMWEKACPTINYNADLKRKMFQEYSQM
;
A
#
# COMPACT_ATOMS: atom_id res chain seq x y z
N MET A 1 -20.90 10.80 -16.76
CA MET A 1 -19.54 11.19 -16.34
C MET A 1 -18.93 10.00 -15.62
N ASN A 2 -17.70 9.61 -15.98
CA ASN A 2 -17.04 8.44 -15.40
C ASN A 2 -16.83 8.67 -13.88
N GLN A 3 -17.43 7.81 -13.04
CA GLN A 3 -17.41 7.95 -11.58
C GLN A 3 -15.99 7.96 -10.97
N PHE A 4 -15.02 7.35 -11.69
CA PHE A 4 -13.63 7.24 -11.27
C PHE A 4 -12.86 8.51 -11.64
N LEU A 5 -12.87 8.91 -12.91
CA LEU A 5 -12.14 10.10 -13.39
C LEU A 5 -12.65 11.42 -12.82
N SER A 6 -13.90 11.47 -12.35
CA SER A 6 -14.47 12.63 -11.67
C SER A 6 -14.23 12.66 -10.16
N TYR A 7 -13.54 11.66 -9.60
CA TYR A 7 -13.23 11.65 -8.18
C TYR A 7 -11.92 12.40 -7.90
N LYS A 8 -12.02 13.43 -7.04
CA LYS A 8 -10.97 14.43 -6.76
C LYS A 8 -9.55 13.88 -6.64
N HIS A 9 -9.34 12.74 -5.97
CA HIS A 9 -8.00 12.22 -5.74
C HIS A 9 -7.40 11.50 -6.96
N ILE A 10 -8.24 10.90 -7.81
CA ILE A 10 -7.82 10.35 -9.10
C ILE A 10 -7.59 11.49 -10.09
N GLU A 11 -8.55 12.42 -10.19
CA GLU A 11 -8.49 13.57 -11.09
C GLU A 11 -7.26 14.44 -10.80
N ASN A 12 -7.00 14.78 -9.54
CA ASN A 12 -5.85 15.61 -9.17
C ASN A 12 -4.52 14.93 -9.50
N TRP A 13 -4.40 13.61 -9.30
CA TRP A 13 -3.18 12.87 -9.64
C TRP A 13 -2.95 12.88 -11.15
N PHE A 14 -3.99 12.60 -11.94
CA PHE A 14 -3.88 12.56 -13.40
C PHE A 14 -3.61 13.93 -14.01
N LYS A 15 -4.30 14.97 -13.54
CA LYS A 15 -4.01 16.36 -13.95
C LYS A 15 -2.59 16.75 -13.60
N ALA A 16 -2.11 16.39 -12.40
CA ALA A 16 -0.75 16.73 -12.01
C ALA A 16 0.30 16.09 -12.95
N ILE A 17 0.06 14.86 -13.41
CA ILE A 17 0.88 14.18 -14.42
C ILE A 17 0.79 14.90 -15.78
N GLU A 18 -0.42 15.17 -16.26
CA GLU A 18 -0.68 15.77 -17.58
C GLU A 18 -0.14 17.20 -17.70
N GLU A 19 -0.27 17.99 -16.64
CA GLU A 19 0.25 19.36 -16.54
C GLU A 19 1.75 19.40 -16.23
N GLY A 20 2.36 18.25 -15.89
CA GLY A 20 3.77 18.14 -15.53
C GLY A 20 4.13 18.83 -14.21
N THR A 21 3.14 19.07 -13.34
CA THR A 21 3.36 19.65 -12.01
C THR A 21 3.99 18.65 -11.02
N ILE A 22 3.91 17.36 -11.34
CA ILE A 22 4.72 16.30 -10.73
C ILE A 22 5.51 15.57 -11.81
N LYS A 23 6.73 15.14 -11.48
CA LYS A 23 7.52 14.25 -12.33
C LYS A 23 7.20 12.81 -11.97
N VAL A 24 6.88 12.01 -12.97
CA VAL A 24 6.58 10.58 -12.80
C VAL A 24 7.40 9.73 -13.75
N CYS A 25 7.62 8.47 -13.37
CA CYS A 25 8.33 7.49 -14.19
C CYS A 25 7.42 6.85 -15.24
N LYS A 26 8.02 6.08 -16.16
CA LYS A 26 7.30 5.37 -17.22
C LYS A 26 6.19 4.46 -16.68
N GLU A 27 6.43 3.76 -15.58
CA GLU A 27 5.43 2.86 -14.98
C GLU A 27 4.17 3.60 -14.51
N GLN A 28 4.30 4.83 -14.00
CA GLN A 28 3.15 5.63 -13.60
C GLN A 28 2.31 6.09 -14.80
N LEU A 29 2.98 6.42 -15.92
CA LEU A 29 2.29 6.72 -17.18
C LEU A 29 1.55 5.48 -17.71
N LEU A 30 2.18 4.31 -17.66
CA LEU A 30 1.53 3.05 -18.04
C LEU A 30 0.37 2.69 -17.10
N LEU A 31 0.51 2.96 -15.80
CA LEU A 31 -0.56 2.73 -14.83
C LEU A 31 -1.77 3.62 -15.13
N LYS A 32 -1.54 4.90 -15.45
CA LYS A 32 -2.60 5.81 -15.90
C LYS A 32 -3.33 5.23 -17.11
N ASN A 33 -2.61 4.82 -18.15
CA ASN A 33 -3.21 4.25 -19.37
C ASN A 33 -4.00 2.96 -19.07
N TYR A 34 -3.42 2.03 -18.29
CA TYR A 34 -4.11 0.81 -17.87
C TYR A 34 -5.43 1.10 -17.16
N LEU A 35 -5.42 2.07 -16.24
CA LEU A 35 -6.61 2.48 -15.50
C LEU A 35 -7.67 3.09 -16.43
N GLU A 36 -7.28 4.00 -17.32
CA GLU A 36 -8.19 4.67 -18.25
C GLU A 36 -8.81 3.70 -19.25
N GLU A 37 -8.02 2.79 -19.80
CA GLU A 37 -8.44 1.92 -20.90
C GLU A 37 -9.16 0.67 -20.41
N ARG A 38 -8.73 0.09 -19.28
CA ARG A 38 -9.17 -1.27 -18.87
C ARG A 38 -9.91 -1.35 -17.54
N VAL A 39 -9.79 -0.32 -16.70
CA VAL A 39 -10.50 -0.29 -15.41
C VAL A 39 -11.69 0.65 -15.48
N PHE A 40 -11.46 1.92 -15.79
CA PHE A 40 -12.49 2.96 -15.71
C PHE A 40 -13.56 2.84 -16.80
N THR A 41 -13.31 2.10 -17.88
CA THR A 41 -14.27 1.78 -18.93
C THR A 41 -15.25 0.67 -18.54
N ARG A 42 -14.99 -0.06 -17.46
CA ARG A 42 -15.79 -1.21 -17.06
C ARG A 42 -17.13 -0.81 -16.45
N GLU A 43 -18.17 -1.49 -16.88
CA GLU A 43 -19.54 -1.29 -16.38
C GLU A 43 -19.89 -2.20 -15.20
N ASP A 44 -19.10 -3.23 -14.91
CA ASP A 44 -19.35 -4.21 -13.85
C ASP A 44 -18.64 -3.88 -12.52
N ILE A 45 -17.98 -2.72 -12.44
CA ILE A 45 -17.36 -2.18 -11.23
C ILE A 45 -18.04 -0.87 -10.78
N TYR A 46 -17.92 -0.55 -9.49
CA TYR A 46 -18.35 0.72 -8.93
C TYR A 46 -17.28 1.32 -8.00
N PHE A 47 -17.44 2.61 -7.68
CA PHE A 47 -16.53 3.33 -6.82
C PHE A 47 -17.17 3.67 -5.47
N ASP A 48 -16.68 3.04 -4.39
CA ASP A 48 -17.11 3.28 -3.01
C ASP A 48 -16.45 4.54 -2.43
N LYS A 49 -17.02 5.70 -2.76
CA LYS A 49 -16.54 7.01 -2.30
C LYS A 49 -16.50 7.10 -0.78
N GLN A 50 -17.49 6.55 -0.09
CA GLN A 50 -17.58 6.68 1.37
C GLN A 50 -16.42 5.93 2.05
N MET A 51 -16.09 4.72 1.59
CA MET A 51 -14.98 3.97 2.17
C MET A 51 -13.62 4.67 1.94
N VAL A 52 -13.43 5.32 0.80
CA VAL A 52 -12.21 6.11 0.52
C VAL A 52 -12.14 7.36 1.39
N GLU A 53 -13.24 8.11 1.54
CA GLU A 53 -13.26 9.27 2.44
C GLU A 53 -13.07 8.86 3.90
N ASP A 54 -13.64 7.74 4.33
CA ASP A 54 -13.46 7.21 5.68
C ASP A 54 -12.01 6.77 5.92
N SER A 55 -11.36 6.13 4.94
CA SER A 55 -9.96 5.70 5.05
C SER A 55 -8.98 6.87 5.15
N ILE A 56 -9.36 8.05 4.67
CA ILE A 56 -8.59 9.30 4.77
C ILE A 56 -8.98 10.06 6.05
N ASN A 57 -10.26 10.35 6.26
CA ASN A 57 -10.66 11.33 7.27
C ASN A 57 -10.69 10.77 8.71
N ILE A 58 -10.82 9.45 8.89
CA ILE A 58 -10.82 8.85 10.24
C ILE A 58 -9.41 8.84 10.83
N PRO A 59 -8.37 8.30 10.16
CA PRO A 59 -7.03 8.32 10.73
C PRO A 59 -6.46 9.75 10.84
N ALA A 60 -6.82 10.66 9.94
CA ALA A 60 -6.40 12.07 9.98
C ALA A 60 -6.74 12.80 11.30
N GLN A 61 -7.73 12.32 12.06
CA GLN A 61 -8.08 12.88 13.38
C GLN A 61 -7.06 12.53 14.47
N TYR A 62 -6.19 11.55 14.24
CA TYR A 62 -5.32 10.97 15.26
C TYR A 62 -3.84 10.95 14.88
N PHE A 63 -3.53 10.84 13.59
CA PHE A 63 -2.15 10.83 13.12
C PHE A 63 -1.59 12.27 13.08
N PRO A 64 -0.28 12.46 13.36
CA PRO A 64 0.35 13.78 13.42
C PRO A 64 0.72 14.34 12.03
N PHE A 65 0.19 13.75 10.96
CA PHE A 65 0.45 14.14 9.57
C PHE A 65 -0.82 13.95 8.75
N GLU A 66 -0.84 14.54 7.54
CA GLU A 66 -1.90 14.32 6.56
C GLU A 66 -1.36 13.52 5.39
N LEU A 67 -2.25 12.76 4.74
CA LEU A 67 -1.88 12.08 3.50
C LEU A 67 -1.60 13.08 2.37
N ILE A 68 -0.50 12.87 1.66
CA ILE A 68 -0.11 13.63 0.47
C ILE A 68 -0.74 13.02 -0.80
N PRO A 69 -0.65 13.67 -1.98
CA PRO A 69 -1.45 13.29 -3.14
C PRO A 69 -1.33 11.83 -3.59
N TRP A 70 -0.12 11.25 -3.64
CA TRP A 70 0.05 9.86 -4.06
C TRP A 70 -0.58 8.86 -3.07
N GLU A 71 -0.53 9.17 -1.77
CA GLU A 71 -1.15 8.35 -0.73
C GLU A 71 -2.68 8.39 -0.87
N LYS A 72 -3.27 9.58 -1.08
CA LYS A 72 -4.70 9.76 -1.34
C LYS A 72 -5.14 9.09 -2.64
N PHE A 73 -4.29 9.10 -3.66
CA PHE A 73 -4.51 8.36 -4.90
C PHE A 73 -4.59 6.85 -4.64
N LEU A 74 -3.63 6.28 -3.91
CA LEU A 74 -3.66 4.85 -3.55
C LEU A 74 -4.87 4.45 -2.71
N GLN A 75 -5.33 5.32 -1.80
CA GLN A 75 -6.56 5.08 -1.02
C GLN A 75 -7.77 4.75 -1.92
N CYS A 76 -7.85 5.36 -3.11
CA CYS A 76 -8.92 5.10 -4.08
C CYS A 76 -8.96 3.63 -4.52
N PHE A 77 -7.80 2.99 -4.69
CA PHE A 77 -7.71 1.61 -5.19
C PHE A 77 -7.67 0.58 -4.07
N ILE A 78 -7.19 0.94 -2.89
CA ILE A 78 -7.20 0.05 -1.71
C ILE A 78 -8.62 -0.18 -1.19
N TYR A 79 -9.50 0.82 -1.33
CA TYR A 79 -10.84 0.81 -0.72
C TYR A 79 -12.00 1.04 -1.69
N GLY A 80 -11.79 1.82 -2.75
CA GLY A 80 -12.87 2.37 -3.58
C GLY A 80 -13.30 1.49 -4.74
N VAL A 81 -12.39 0.80 -5.43
CA VAL A 81 -12.74 0.06 -6.67
C VAL A 81 -13.27 -1.34 -6.34
N ARG A 82 -14.55 -1.59 -6.63
CA ARG A 82 -15.26 -2.81 -6.21
C ARG A 82 -16.11 -3.44 -7.31
N TRP A 83 -16.20 -4.77 -7.31
CA TRP A 83 -17.08 -5.52 -8.20
C TRP A 83 -18.55 -5.29 -7.83
N LYS A 84 -19.41 -4.98 -8.80
CA LYS A 84 -20.86 -4.83 -8.56
C LYS A 84 -21.53 -6.14 -8.13
N LYS A 85 -21.05 -7.26 -8.67
CA LYS A 85 -21.65 -8.60 -8.49
C LYS A 85 -21.75 -9.01 -7.02
N ASP A 86 -20.68 -8.85 -6.27
CA ASP A 86 -20.57 -9.34 -4.88
C ASP A 86 -20.05 -8.28 -3.90
N LYS A 87 -19.83 -7.05 -4.38
CA LYS A 87 -19.34 -5.91 -3.60
C LYS A 87 -17.94 -6.17 -3.02
N THR A 88 -17.15 -7.08 -3.57
CA THR A 88 -15.76 -7.31 -3.16
C THR A 88 -14.80 -6.34 -3.84
N LEU A 89 -13.56 -6.25 -3.36
CA LEU A 89 -12.51 -5.46 -4.00
C LEU A 89 -12.15 -5.99 -5.38
N VAL A 90 -11.83 -5.08 -6.31
CA VAL A 90 -11.25 -5.45 -7.62
C VAL A 90 -9.77 -5.81 -7.48
N PHE A 91 -9.01 -4.92 -6.83
CA PHE A 91 -7.62 -5.16 -6.48
C PHE A 91 -7.54 -5.61 -5.03
N ASN A 92 -6.73 -6.62 -4.74
CA ASN A 92 -6.52 -7.08 -3.37
C ASN A 92 -5.05 -7.41 -3.05
N ARG A 93 -4.16 -7.26 -4.03
CA ARG A 93 -2.71 -7.28 -3.87
C ARG A 93 -2.19 -5.91 -4.27
N TYR A 94 -1.30 -5.30 -3.49
CA TYR A 94 -0.82 -3.94 -3.73
C TYR A 94 0.70 -3.92 -3.64
N LEU A 95 1.37 -3.48 -4.70
CA LEU A 95 2.81 -3.22 -4.69
C LEU A 95 3.03 -1.72 -4.56
N SER A 96 3.77 -1.31 -3.53
CA SER A 96 4.29 0.05 -3.35
C SER A 96 5.81 0.02 -3.46
N LEU A 97 6.35 0.11 -4.68
CA LEU A 97 7.80 0.13 -4.93
C LEU A 97 8.25 1.56 -5.18
N MET A 98 9.05 2.11 -4.27
CA MET A 98 9.60 3.46 -4.39
C MET A 98 10.86 3.61 -3.54
N GLY A 99 11.62 4.69 -3.73
CA GLY A 99 12.86 4.96 -3.00
C GLY A 99 12.71 4.97 -1.47
N ARG A 100 13.85 4.96 -0.76
CA ARG A 100 13.88 5.14 0.71
C ARG A 100 13.44 6.56 1.08
N GLY A 101 12.94 6.73 2.31
CA GLY A 101 12.53 8.05 2.82
C GLY A 101 11.16 8.56 2.35
N ASN A 102 10.45 7.81 1.51
CA ASN A 102 9.16 8.22 0.94
C ASN A 102 7.95 8.25 1.91
N GLY A 103 8.10 7.82 3.16
CA GLY A 103 6.97 7.75 4.10
C GLY A 103 6.08 6.51 3.99
N LYS A 104 6.48 5.49 3.20
CA LYS A 104 5.76 4.20 3.08
C LYS A 104 5.33 3.60 4.42
N THR A 105 6.23 3.59 5.40
CA THR A 105 5.94 3.02 6.74
C THR A 105 4.84 3.79 7.46
N GLY A 106 4.84 5.13 7.39
CA GLY A 106 3.76 5.95 7.95
C GLY A 106 2.43 5.71 7.24
N PHE A 107 2.45 5.59 5.91
CA PHE A 107 1.27 5.20 5.12
C PHE A 107 0.76 3.80 5.48
N ALA A 108 1.66 2.85 5.74
CA ALA A 108 1.31 1.51 6.22
C ALA A 108 0.65 1.58 7.61
N SER A 109 1.20 2.36 8.54
CA SER A 109 0.61 2.62 9.86
C SER A 109 -0.80 3.19 9.75
N TRP A 110 -1.01 4.17 8.87
CA TRP A 110 -2.31 4.78 8.56
C TRP A 110 -3.35 3.74 8.11
N ASN A 111 -2.97 2.91 7.14
CA ASN A 111 -3.85 1.86 6.62
C ASN A 111 -4.13 0.76 7.65
N ASN A 112 -3.10 0.34 8.39
CA ASN A 112 -3.25 -0.63 9.47
C ASN A 112 -4.24 -0.13 10.52
N PHE A 113 -4.14 1.14 10.93
CA PHE A 113 -5.10 1.74 11.85
C PHE A 113 -6.53 1.69 11.29
N PHE A 114 -6.75 2.19 10.07
CA PHE A 114 -8.10 2.22 9.49
C PHE A 114 -8.74 0.83 9.36
N LEU A 115 -7.99 -0.16 8.86
CA LEU A 115 -8.44 -1.53 8.69
C LEU A 115 -8.86 -2.20 10.01
N LEU A 116 -8.29 -1.79 11.15
CA LEU A 116 -8.70 -2.27 12.48
C LEU A 116 -10.00 -1.64 12.98
N THR A 117 -10.36 -0.45 12.49
CA THR A 117 -11.52 0.30 13.02
C THR A 117 -12.83 -0.42 12.70
N ALA A 118 -13.86 -0.15 13.51
CA ALA A 118 -15.22 -0.59 13.21
C ALA A 118 -15.79 0.02 11.91
N LYS A 119 -15.20 1.12 11.43
CA LYS A 119 -15.62 1.82 10.20
C LYS A 119 -15.19 1.11 8.93
N HIS A 120 -14.08 0.36 8.96
CA HIS A 120 -13.75 -0.59 7.90
C HIS A 120 -14.84 -1.67 7.71
N GLY A 121 -15.59 -2.00 8.78
CA GLY A 121 -16.85 -2.73 8.68
C GLY A 121 -16.72 -4.26 8.62
N ILE A 122 -15.52 -4.82 8.75
CA ILE A 122 -15.28 -6.28 8.75
C ILE A 122 -14.79 -6.73 10.13
N LYS A 123 -15.50 -7.70 10.73
CA LYS A 123 -15.16 -8.28 12.03
C LYS A 123 -14.08 -9.35 11.89
N ASN A 124 -13.26 -9.51 12.93
CA ASN A 124 -12.14 -10.45 12.97
C ASN A 124 -11.16 -10.27 11.79
N TYR A 125 -10.96 -9.02 11.37
CA TYR A 125 -10.06 -8.68 10.26
C TYR A 125 -8.63 -8.52 10.81
N ASP A 126 -7.97 -9.66 11.02
CA ASP A 126 -6.61 -9.68 11.56
C ASP A 126 -5.60 -9.17 10.52
N ILE A 127 -4.69 -8.31 10.95
CA ILE A 127 -3.62 -7.73 10.14
C ILE A 127 -2.30 -8.25 10.71
N ASP A 128 -1.54 -8.94 9.87
CA ASP A 128 -0.24 -9.49 10.22
C ASP A 128 0.86 -8.81 9.38
N ILE A 129 1.76 -8.09 10.06
CA ILE A 129 2.95 -7.47 9.45
C ILE A 129 4.08 -8.49 9.45
N TYR A 130 4.83 -8.55 8.36
CA TYR A 130 5.99 -9.41 8.14
C TYR A 130 7.15 -8.59 7.61
N ALA A 131 8.33 -8.78 8.18
CA ALA A 131 9.60 -8.23 7.68
C ALA A 131 10.76 -9.19 8.01
N ASN A 132 11.94 -8.93 7.44
CA ASN A 132 13.12 -9.77 7.65
C ASN A 132 13.68 -9.65 9.07
N ASN A 133 13.62 -8.46 9.66
CA ASN A 133 13.97 -8.26 11.06
C ASN A 133 12.81 -7.70 11.90
N GLU A 134 12.86 -7.96 13.21
CA GLU A 134 11.80 -7.59 14.14
C GLU A 134 11.63 -6.07 14.26
N SER A 135 12.71 -5.30 14.20
CA SER A 135 12.65 -3.84 14.29
C SER A 135 11.88 -3.21 13.13
N GLN A 136 12.08 -3.68 11.90
CA GLN A 136 11.30 -3.26 10.74
C GLN A 136 9.83 -3.62 10.93
N ALA A 137 9.54 -4.89 11.26
CA ALA A 137 8.18 -5.37 11.46
C ALA A 137 7.41 -4.60 12.56
N LYS A 138 8.11 -4.11 13.58
CA LYS A 138 7.54 -3.31 14.68
C LYS A 138 7.26 -1.87 14.32
N THR A 139 7.95 -1.28 13.35
CA THR A 139 7.90 0.19 13.16
C THR A 139 6.47 0.68 12.91
N SER A 140 5.76 0.08 11.95
CA SER A 140 4.37 0.48 11.68
C SER A 140 3.37 0.02 12.76
N PHE A 141 3.70 -1.03 13.52
CA PHE A 141 2.92 -1.43 14.69
C PHE A 141 3.03 -0.40 15.81
N ASP A 142 4.25 0.04 16.11
CA ASP A 142 4.58 0.98 17.18
C ASP A 142 4.00 2.37 16.89
N ASP A 143 3.96 2.79 15.63
CA ASP A 143 3.25 4.01 15.21
C ASP A 143 1.76 3.95 15.58
N VAL A 144 1.08 2.85 15.22
CA VAL A 144 -0.35 2.65 15.55
C VAL A 144 -0.54 2.55 17.07
N PHE A 145 0.35 1.84 17.76
CA PHE A 145 0.35 1.74 19.21
C PHE A 145 0.45 3.12 19.86
N LYS A 146 1.39 3.94 19.41
CA LYS A 146 1.59 5.31 19.89
C LYS A 146 0.37 6.18 19.63
N VAL A 147 -0.18 6.16 18.42
CA VAL A 147 -1.42 6.90 18.09
C VAL A 147 -2.55 6.52 19.06
N ILE A 148 -2.70 5.24 19.39
CA ILE A 148 -3.73 4.81 20.36
C ILE A 148 -3.41 5.30 21.77
N LYS A 149 -2.16 5.18 22.23
CA LYS A 149 -1.75 5.62 23.59
C LYS A 149 -1.82 7.13 23.79
N ASP A 150 -1.57 7.91 22.75
CA ASP A 150 -1.66 9.36 22.78
C ASP A 150 -3.12 9.86 22.83
N HIS A 151 -4.10 9.01 22.53
CA HIS A 151 -5.52 9.34 22.52
C HIS A 151 -6.32 8.50 23.55
N PRO A 152 -6.60 9.04 24.75
CA PRO A 152 -7.20 8.28 25.84
C PRO A 152 -8.55 7.61 25.52
N ASP A 153 -9.36 8.20 24.65
CA ASP A 153 -10.63 7.60 24.22
C ASP A 153 -10.42 6.37 23.34
N LEU A 154 -9.39 6.36 22.48
CA LEU A 154 -9.03 5.18 21.70
C LEU A 154 -8.56 4.05 22.61
N ASP A 155 -7.63 4.33 23.53
CA ASP A 155 -7.05 3.33 24.43
C ASP A 155 -8.04 2.76 25.45
N LYS A 156 -9.05 3.53 25.86
CA LYS A 156 -10.03 3.09 26.86
C LYS A 156 -11.28 2.45 26.27
N LYS A 157 -11.73 2.90 25.09
CA LYS A 157 -13.06 2.55 24.56
C LYS A 157 -13.01 1.77 23.25
N VAL A 158 -11.97 1.97 22.43
CA VAL A 158 -11.93 1.43 21.05
C VAL A 158 -10.98 0.25 20.95
N PHE A 159 -9.81 0.33 21.57
CA PHE A 159 -8.74 -0.65 21.43
C PHE A 159 -8.26 -1.19 22.78
N LYS A 160 -7.80 -2.43 22.77
CA LYS A 160 -6.92 -3.00 23.80
C LYS A 160 -5.54 -3.15 23.17
N ALA A 161 -4.62 -2.26 23.54
CA ALA A 161 -3.27 -2.21 22.96
C ALA A 161 -2.22 -2.65 23.98
N THR A 162 -1.47 -3.70 23.62
CA THR A 162 -0.23 -4.13 24.28
C THR A 162 0.95 -3.95 23.30
N LYS A 163 2.17 -4.22 23.77
CA LYS A 163 3.37 -4.17 22.91
C LYS A 163 3.44 -5.30 21.87
N GLU A 164 2.51 -6.25 21.89
CA GLU A 164 2.50 -7.42 20.99
C GLU A 164 1.26 -7.48 20.10
N VAL A 165 0.14 -6.93 20.59
CA VAL A 165 -1.14 -6.95 19.87
C VAL A 165 -1.95 -5.70 20.14
N ILE A 166 -2.56 -5.18 19.08
CA ILE A 166 -3.59 -4.14 19.17
C ILE A 166 -4.89 -4.76 18.71
N GLN A 167 -5.88 -4.84 19.59
CA GLN A 167 -7.18 -5.43 19.29
C GLN A 167 -8.28 -4.37 19.35
N ASN A 168 -9.09 -4.25 18.29
CA ASN A 168 -10.32 -3.48 18.37
C ASN A 168 -11.39 -4.24 19.18
N ILE A 169 -12.00 -3.58 20.16
CA ILE A 169 -12.94 -4.20 21.11
C ILE A 169 -14.25 -4.62 20.42
N ALA A 170 -14.74 -3.82 19.47
CA ALA A 170 -16.04 -4.03 18.83
C ALA A 170 -15.98 -5.07 17.71
N THR A 171 -14.88 -5.10 16.95
CA THR A 171 -14.73 -5.98 15.79
C THR A 171 -13.94 -7.25 16.07
N ASN A 172 -13.19 -7.31 17.17
CA ASN A 172 -12.18 -8.33 17.47
C ASN A 172 -11.03 -8.41 16.46
N SER A 173 -10.91 -7.47 15.53
CA SER A 173 -9.77 -7.37 14.61
C SER A 173 -8.47 -7.09 15.38
N LYS A 174 -7.38 -7.75 14.99
CA LYS A 174 -6.08 -7.63 15.67
C LYS A 174 -4.98 -7.20 14.71
N LEU A 175 -4.11 -6.29 15.12
CA LEU A 175 -2.83 -6.01 14.47
C LEU A 175 -1.70 -6.69 15.25
N ARG A 176 -0.81 -7.37 14.53
CA ARG A 176 0.37 -8.06 15.06
C ARG A 176 1.53 -7.92 14.09
N TYR A 177 2.75 -8.07 14.59
CA TYR A 177 3.97 -8.16 13.80
C TYR A 177 4.60 -9.55 13.93
N ASN A 178 5.32 -9.97 12.90
CA ASN A 178 5.89 -11.30 12.76
C ASN A 178 7.26 -11.18 12.05
N THR A 179 8.21 -12.02 12.44
CA THR A 179 9.52 -12.16 11.78
C THR A 179 9.58 -13.43 10.92
N ALA A 180 10.52 -13.50 9.98
CA ALA A 180 10.79 -14.66 9.11
C ALA A 180 10.82 -16.02 9.86
N ASN A 181 11.34 -16.04 11.09
CA ASN A 181 11.49 -17.24 11.91
C ASN A 181 10.20 -17.72 12.61
N ALA A 182 9.05 -17.10 12.37
CA ALA A 182 7.77 -17.51 12.96
C ALA A 182 7.21 -18.77 12.26
N ARG A 183 7.95 -19.88 12.31
CA ARG A 183 7.65 -21.22 11.73
C ARG A 183 6.36 -21.90 12.25
N THR A 184 5.54 -21.22 13.05
CA THR A 184 4.47 -21.86 13.84
C THR A 184 3.14 -21.10 13.74
N LYS A 185 2.60 -20.93 12.53
CA LYS A 185 1.33 -20.19 12.34
C LYS A 185 0.33 -20.90 11.41
N ASP A 186 0.34 -22.23 11.42
CA ASP A 186 -0.78 -23.02 10.87
C ASP A 186 -2.09 -22.63 11.58
N GLY A 187 -3.09 -22.24 10.79
CA GLY A 187 -4.46 -21.99 11.28
C GLY A 187 -4.88 -20.54 11.48
N LYS A 188 -4.02 -19.54 11.19
CA LYS A 188 -4.44 -18.13 11.17
C LYS A 188 -5.47 -17.87 10.04
N ARG A 189 -6.30 -16.84 10.24
CA ARG A 189 -7.30 -16.34 9.28
C ARG A 189 -7.13 -14.82 9.09
N PRO A 190 -6.02 -14.36 8.48
CA PRO A 190 -5.79 -12.94 8.30
C PRO A 190 -6.86 -12.32 7.39
N GLY A 191 -7.24 -11.10 7.73
CA GLY A 191 -7.89 -10.17 6.82
C GLY A 191 -6.85 -9.44 5.95
N ALA A 192 -5.66 -9.13 6.46
CA ALA A 192 -4.59 -8.58 5.65
C ALA A 192 -3.22 -9.11 6.07
N ASN A 193 -2.36 -9.30 5.07
CA ASN A 193 -0.93 -9.52 5.26
C ASN A 193 -0.16 -8.33 4.68
N ARG A 194 0.83 -7.83 5.41
CA ARG A 194 1.70 -6.75 4.95
C ARG A 194 3.15 -7.20 5.03
N PHE A 195 3.82 -7.20 3.89
CA PHE A 195 5.22 -7.54 3.72
C PHE A 195 6.00 -6.25 3.53
N ASP A 196 6.76 -5.88 4.55
CA ASP A 196 7.64 -4.71 4.54
C ASP A 196 9.06 -5.15 4.15
N GLU A 197 9.67 -4.38 3.25
CA GLU A 197 11.01 -4.63 2.70
C GLU A 197 11.16 -6.02 2.05
N ILE A 198 10.17 -6.44 1.25
CA ILE A 198 10.20 -7.71 0.50
C ILE A 198 11.44 -7.84 -0.43
N HIS A 199 12.12 -6.74 -0.73
CA HIS A 199 13.36 -6.73 -1.51
C HIS A 199 14.54 -7.47 -0.87
N GLU A 200 14.49 -7.80 0.43
CA GLU A 200 15.54 -8.61 1.07
C GLU A 200 15.16 -10.10 1.13
N ASN A 201 13.96 -10.49 0.67
CA ASN A 201 13.56 -11.89 0.63
C ASN A 201 14.25 -12.63 -0.52
N GLU A 202 14.97 -13.70 -0.20
CA GLU A 202 15.61 -14.58 -1.18
C GLU A 202 14.64 -15.63 -1.76
N ASP A 203 13.59 -15.99 -1.01
CA ASP A 203 12.61 -17.00 -1.41
C ASP A 203 11.18 -16.68 -0.92
N TYR A 204 10.21 -17.50 -1.35
CA TYR A 204 8.79 -17.37 -1.01
C TYR A 204 8.39 -17.98 0.34
N SER A 205 9.31 -18.51 1.14
CA SER A 205 8.96 -19.30 2.33
C SER A 205 8.04 -18.53 3.30
N MET A 206 8.43 -17.30 3.66
CA MET A 206 7.64 -16.42 4.54
C MET A 206 6.29 -16.03 3.91
N ILE A 207 6.31 -15.69 2.61
CA ILE A 207 5.12 -15.25 1.87
C ILE A 207 4.12 -16.40 1.81
N ASN A 208 4.53 -17.59 1.39
CA ASN A 208 3.68 -18.77 1.27
C ASN A 208 3.04 -19.14 2.61
N VAL A 209 3.81 -19.08 3.71
CA VAL A 209 3.26 -19.32 5.05
C VAL A 209 2.20 -18.27 5.40
N ALA A 210 2.48 -16.98 5.19
CA ALA A 210 1.55 -15.90 5.51
C ALA A 210 0.26 -15.95 4.66
N THR A 211 0.38 -16.20 3.35
CA THR A 211 -0.74 -16.16 2.40
C THR A 211 -1.58 -17.44 2.42
N SER A 212 -1.03 -18.59 2.85
CA SER A 212 -1.79 -19.85 2.99
C SER A 212 -3.03 -19.74 3.90
N GLY A 213 -3.03 -18.79 4.85
CA GLY A 213 -4.16 -18.50 5.73
C GLY A 213 -5.23 -17.60 5.10
N GLY A 214 -4.94 -16.96 3.96
CA GLY A 214 -5.75 -15.94 3.30
C GLY A 214 -7.05 -16.46 2.69
N GLY A 215 -7.88 -15.54 2.18
CA GLY A 215 -9.14 -15.86 1.48
C GLY A 215 -10.31 -16.34 2.35
N LYS A 216 -10.11 -16.50 3.67
CA LYS A 216 -11.17 -16.92 4.62
C LYS A 216 -11.98 -15.76 5.20
N ILE A 217 -11.47 -14.53 5.07
CA ILE A 217 -12.11 -13.29 5.49
C ILE A 217 -12.41 -12.48 4.22
N ARG A 218 -13.61 -11.86 4.15
CA ARG A 218 -13.99 -10.99 3.03
C ARG A 218 -12.96 -9.86 2.87
N ASP A 219 -12.70 -9.48 1.63
CA ASP A 219 -11.77 -8.40 1.29
C ASP A 219 -10.37 -8.65 1.87
N TYR A 220 -9.90 -9.90 1.80
CA TYR A 220 -8.53 -10.25 2.15
C TYR A 220 -7.54 -9.46 1.30
N ARG A 221 -6.51 -8.86 1.92
CA ARG A 221 -5.51 -8.01 1.24
C ARG A 221 -4.07 -8.45 1.46
N GLU A 222 -3.24 -8.21 0.46
CA GLU A 222 -1.79 -8.35 0.54
C GLU A 222 -1.14 -7.02 0.16
N PHE A 223 -0.26 -6.52 1.03
CA PHE A 223 0.51 -5.31 0.78
C PHE A 223 1.99 -5.65 0.70
N TYR A 224 2.65 -5.21 -0.37
CA TYR A 224 4.08 -5.36 -0.61
C TYR A 224 4.70 -3.96 -0.66
N ASP A 225 5.25 -3.52 0.46
CA ASP A 225 5.82 -2.18 0.62
C ASP A 225 7.34 -2.30 0.59
N THR A 226 8.01 -1.66 -0.37
CA THR A 226 9.44 -1.96 -0.59
C THR A 226 10.23 -0.89 -1.34
N THR A 227 11.54 -1.09 -1.36
CA THR A 227 12.48 -0.50 -2.31
C THR A 227 12.95 -1.56 -3.32
N ASN A 228 13.84 -1.21 -4.26
CA ASN A 228 14.29 -2.16 -5.29
C ASN A 228 15.35 -3.16 -4.80
N GLY A 229 16.05 -2.85 -3.70
CA GLY A 229 17.06 -3.73 -3.11
C GLY A 229 18.19 -4.20 -4.04
N HIS A 230 18.91 -5.20 -3.56
CA HIS A 230 20.04 -5.82 -4.26
C HIS A 230 19.87 -7.33 -4.51
N VAL A 231 18.91 -7.98 -3.84
CA VAL A 231 18.60 -9.40 -4.08
C VAL A 231 17.94 -9.53 -5.45
N ARG A 232 18.34 -10.55 -6.22
CA ARG A 232 17.81 -10.85 -7.56
C ARG A 232 17.41 -12.32 -7.64
N GLY A 233 16.40 -12.61 -8.46
CA GLY A 233 15.75 -13.93 -8.54
C GLY A 233 14.88 -14.26 -7.32
N GLY A 234 14.61 -13.28 -6.47
CA GLY A 234 13.71 -13.42 -5.32
C GLY A 234 12.27 -13.01 -5.64
N PRO A 235 11.34 -13.12 -4.68
CA PRO A 235 9.92 -12.84 -4.88
C PRO A 235 9.60 -11.44 -5.44
N LEU A 236 10.40 -10.43 -5.09
CA LEU A 236 10.19 -9.08 -5.61
C LEU A 236 10.33 -9.02 -7.13
N ASP A 237 11.32 -9.72 -7.70
CA ASP A 237 11.56 -9.68 -9.15
C ASP A 237 10.35 -10.25 -9.92
N ASP A 238 9.76 -11.35 -9.44
CA ASP A 238 8.54 -11.92 -10.03
C ASP A 238 7.34 -10.96 -9.93
N ILE A 239 7.18 -10.28 -8.80
CA ILE A 239 6.10 -9.28 -8.61
C ILE A 239 6.33 -8.07 -9.54
N ILE A 240 7.59 -7.67 -9.78
CA ILE A 240 7.95 -6.64 -10.76
C ILE A 240 7.62 -7.10 -12.19
N GLU A 241 7.93 -8.35 -12.54
CA GLU A 241 7.57 -8.90 -13.85
C GLU A 241 6.05 -8.99 -14.03
N GLU A 242 5.30 -9.47 -13.03
CA GLU A 242 3.82 -9.44 -13.02
C GLU A 242 3.32 -8.00 -13.23
N SER A 243 3.91 -7.03 -12.54
CA SER A 243 3.58 -5.62 -12.69
C SER A 243 3.81 -5.12 -14.12
N LYS A 244 4.93 -5.47 -14.75
CA LYS A 244 5.22 -5.11 -16.15
C LYS A 244 4.18 -5.71 -17.10
N MET A 245 3.79 -6.96 -16.90
CA MET A 245 2.78 -7.63 -17.72
C MET A 245 1.38 -7.01 -17.55
N ILE A 246 1.02 -6.55 -16.36
CA ILE A 246 -0.21 -5.77 -16.14
C ILE A 246 -0.15 -4.45 -16.90
N LEU A 247 0.97 -3.72 -16.75
CA LEU A 247 1.19 -2.41 -17.36
C LEU A 247 1.34 -2.46 -18.89
N SER A 248 1.73 -3.61 -19.47
CA SER A 248 1.72 -3.87 -20.92
C SER A 248 0.38 -4.39 -21.44
N GLY A 249 -0.54 -4.78 -20.55
CA GLY A 249 -1.87 -5.31 -20.87
C GLY A 249 -1.94 -6.82 -21.11
N GLU A 250 -0.84 -7.54 -20.90
CA GLU A 250 -0.80 -9.01 -20.96
C GLU A 250 -1.64 -9.64 -19.84
N LEU A 251 -1.51 -9.12 -18.62
CA LEU A 251 -2.33 -9.48 -17.46
C LEU A 251 -3.35 -8.39 -17.13
N GLY A 252 -4.39 -8.75 -16.37
CA GLY A 252 -5.29 -7.73 -15.81
C GLY A 252 -6.56 -8.28 -15.16
N ILE A 253 -7.30 -7.38 -14.52
CA ILE A 253 -8.58 -7.67 -13.85
C ILE A 253 -9.72 -8.01 -14.81
N ASP A 254 -9.52 -7.76 -16.10
CA ASP A 254 -10.47 -8.05 -17.17
C ASP A 254 -10.13 -9.31 -17.97
N LYS A 255 -9.15 -10.08 -17.49
CA LYS A 255 -8.73 -11.38 -18.00
C LYS A 255 -9.26 -12.50 -17.10
N ASP A 256 -9.16 -13.74 -17.57
CA ASP A 256 -9.56 -14.94 -16.83
C ASP A 256 -8.40 -15.95 -16.72
N GLY A 257 -8.50 -16.88 -15.78
CA GLY A 257 -7.54 -17.98 -15.64
C GLY A 257 -6.13 -17.49 -15.33
N ALA A 258 -5.13 -17.99 -16.08
CA ALA A 258 -3.72 -17.66 -15.86
C ALA A 258 -3.34 -16.21 -16.25
N GLU A 259 -4.21 -15.52 -17.00
CA GLU A 259 -3.98 -14.11 -17.38
C GLU A 259 -4.60 -13.12 -16.38
N PHE A 260 -5.39 -13.60 -15.42
CA PHE A 260 -6.00 -12.76 -14.39
C PHE A 260 -4.96 -12.33 -13.36
N SER A 261 -4.93 -11.03 -13.05
CA SER A 261 -4.24 -10.52 -11.87
C SER A 261 -5.03 -9.41 -11.19
N SER A 262 -5.10 -9.50 -9.85
CA SER A 262 -5.67 -8.49 -8.95
C SER A 262 -4.60 -7.62 -8.28
N LEU A 263 -3.36 -7.69 -8.76
CA LEU A 263 -2.26 -6.83 -8.31
C LEU A 263 -2.46 -5.40 -8.82
N PHE A 264 -2.34 -4.44 -7.92
CA PHE A 264 -2.24 -3.03 -8.24
C PHE A 264 -0.76 -2.58 -8.15
N PRO A 265 -0.08 -2.35 -9.28
CA PRO A 265 1.33 -1.98 -9.29
C PRO A 265 1.54 -0.47 -9.19
N PHE A 266 1.99 0.02 -8.03
CA PHE A 266 2.43 1.41 -7.85
C PHE A 266 3.95 1.48 -7.74
N ILE A 267 4.59 1.70 -8.89
CA ILE A 267 6.06 1.72 -9.03
C ILE A 267 6.52 3.15 -9.31
N CYS A 268 7.45 3.66 -8.51
CA CYS A 268 8.08 4.96 -8.64
C CYS A 268 9.60 4.77 -8.65
N ARG A 269 10.25 5.04 -9.79
CA ARG A 269 11.70 4.86 -9.98
C ARG A 269 12.26 5.88 -10.96
N LEU A 270 13.58 6.00 -11.04
CA LEU A 270 14.20 6.71 -12.16
C LEU A 270 14.09 5.85 -13.43
N ASP A 271 13.88 6.49 -14.59
CA ASP A 271 13.74 5.82 -15.88
C ASP A 271 15.09 5.36 -16.44
N ASN A 272 16.16 6.08 -16.10
CA ASN A 272 17.53 5.78 -16.48
C ASN A 272 18.52 6.30 -15.42
N ASP A 273 19.71 5.67 -15.36
CA ASP A 273 20.68 5.93 -14.29
C ASP A 273 21.16 7.39 -14.25
N ASN A 274 21.29 8.04 -15.41
CA ASN A 274 21.75 9.43 -15.51
C ASN A 274 20.78 10.43 -14.87
N GLU A 275 19.51 10.07 -14.65
CA GLU A 275 18.56 10.94 -13.94
C GLU A 275 18.93 11.15 -12.47
N VAL A 276 19.82 10.32 -11.92
CA VAL A 276 20.32 10.51 -10.55
C VAL A 276 21.08 11.83 -10.41
N ASP A 277 21.70 12.31 -11.49
CA ASP A 277 22.46 13.56 -11.53
C ASP A 277 21.58 14.81 -11.73
N ASP A 278 20.27 14.62 -11.94
CA ASP A 278 19.27 15.68 -12.02
C ASP A 278 18.32 15.61 -10.81
N PRO A 279 18.53 16.45 -9.78
CA PRO A 279 17.69 16.48 -8.59
C PRO A 279 16.21 16.73 -8.84
N ASP A 280 15.84 17.34 -9.97
CA ASP A 280 14.43 17.53 -10.34
C ASP A 280 13.78 16.20 -10.75
N MET A 281 14.56 15.21 -11.20
CA MET A 281 14.06 13.86 -11.54
C MET A 281 13.86 12.97 -10.32
N TRP A 282 14.44 13.31 -9.16
CA TRP A 282 14.34 12.49 -7.95
C TRP A 282 12.89 12.30 -7.49
N GLU A 283 11.98 13.23 -7.82
CA GLU A 283 10.54 13.09 -7.54
C GLU A 283 9.93 11.84 -8.20
N LYS A 284 10.44 11.39 -9.35
CA LYS A 284 9.98 10.17 -10.02
C LYS A 284 10.13 8.92 -9.16
N ALA A 285 11.25 8.83 -8.42
CA ALA A 285 11.53 7.74 -7.49
C ALA A 285 11.07 8.04 -6.05
N CYS A 286 10.86 9.32 -5.75
CA CYS A 286 10.49 9.83 -4.45
C CYS A 286 9.33 10.83 -4.52
N PRO A 287 8.07 10.39 -4.68
CA PRO A 287 6.92 11.29 -4.78
C PRO A 287 6.71 12.19 -3.54
N THR A 288 7.37 11.88 -2.43
CA THR A 288 7.31 12.65 -1.18
C THR A 288 8.35 13.78 -1.12
N ILE A 289 9.35 13.81 -2.01
CA ILE A 289 10.51 14.70 -1.89
C ILE A 289 10.14 16.18 -1.82
N ASN A 290 9.12 16.61 -2.57
CA ASN A 290 8.68 18.01 -2.60
C ASN A 290 7.71 18.39 -1.48
N TYR A 291 7.33 17.42 -0.63
CA TYR A 291 6.47 17.63 0.54
C TYR A 291 7.26 17.63 1.86
N ASN A 292 8.56 17.28 1.82
CA ASN A 292 9.42 17.22 2.99
C ASN A 292 10.79 17.85 2.71
N ALA A 293 10.97 19.09 3.15
CA ALA A 293 12.19 19.86 2.93
C ALA A 293 13.43 19.24 3.62
N ASP A 294 13.26 18.59 4.77
CA ASP A 294 14.37 17.95 5.48
C ASP A 294 14.81 16.65 4.77
N LEU A 295 13.86 15.87 4.25
CA LEU A 295 14.15 14.74 3.37
C LEU A 295 14.92 15.20 2.13
N LYS A 296 14.41 16.24 1.44
CA LYS A 296 15.07 16.79 0.25
C LYS A 296 16.51 17.24 0.56
N ARG A 297 16.71 17.96 1.67
CA ARG A 297 18.05 18.38 2.13
C ARG A 297 18.96 17.18 2.40
N LYS A 298 18.46 16.14 3.06
CA LYS A 298 19.23 14.93 3.37
C LYS A 298 19.64 14.18 2.11
N MET A 299 18.75 14.05 1.12
CA MET A 299 19.07 13.43 -0.17
C MET A 299 20.16 14.21 -0.92
N PHE A 300 20.09 15.55 -0.93
CA PHE A 300 21.16 16.38 -1.51
C PHE A 300 22.51 16.15 -0.81
N GLN A 301 22.52 16.05 0.51
CA GLN A 301 23.75 15.77 1.26
C GLN A 301 24.33 14.39 0.93
N GLU A 302 23.48 13.36 0.83
CA GLU A 302 23.93 12.01 0.47
C GLU A 302 24.48 11.95 -0.95
N TYR A 303 23.81 12.59 -1.91
CA TYR A 303 24.30 12.68 -3.28
C TYR A 303 25.65 13.40 -3.37
N SER A 304 25.86 14.48 -2.61
CA SER A 304 27.15 15.21 -2.59
C SER A 304 28.33 14.41 -2.01
N GLN A 305 28.07 13.25 -1.42
CA GLN A 305 29.08 12.36 -0.84
C GLN A 305 29.37 11.12 -1.70
N MET A 306 28.64 10.94 -2.81
CA MET A 306 28.88 9.88 -3.78
C MET A 306 30.05 10.23 -4.70
#